data_AF-A0A973AUH8-F1
#
_entry.id   AF-A0A973AUH8-F1
#
_cell.length_a   1.000
_cell.length_b   1.000
_cell.length_c   1.000
_cell.angle_alpha   90.00
_cell.angle_beta   90.00
_cell.angle_gamma   90.00
#
_symmetry.space_group_name_H-M   'P 1'
#
loop_
_entity.id
_entity.type
_entity.pdbx_description
1 polymer ?
#
loop_
_entity_poly.entity_id
_entity_poly.type
_entity_poly.pdbx_seq_one_letter_code
_entity_poly.pdbx_strand_id
1 'polypeptide(L)'
;MVTTTGFDERVMTLGEAAGWLERRFGRRPNAASIWRWATKGIKGVRLATISLGRFRFTTEGALERFITETSLANAGEARHADNEMTAATVLASPQFTKFEVAAARKRREDEKARAMTYLRSQITGRRPPSPKVLQEGDATEAALKNVDDRSATG
;
A
#
# COMPACT_ATOMS: atom_id res chain seq x y z
N MET A 1 15.09 1.59 -43.92
CA MET A 1 14.26 1.76 -42.71
C MET A 1 13.54 3.08 -42.86
N VAL A 2 12.25 3.06 -43.20
CA VAL A 2 11.46 4.30 -43.32
C VAL A 2 11.06 4.69 -41.91
N THR A 3 11.71 5.71 -41.34
CA THR A 3 11.18 6.39 -40.16
C THR A 3 9.99 7.20 -40.64
N THR A 4 8.82 6.57 -40.68
CA THR A 4 7.56 7.30 -40.88
C THR A 4 7.35 8.13 -39.62
N THR A 5 7.90 9.34 -39.60
CA THR A 5 7.54 10.40 -38.67
C THR A 5 6.15 10.90 -39.07
N GLY A 6 5.16 10.00 -39.01
CA GLY A 6 3.77 10.29 -39.31
C GLY A 6 3.14 10.92 -38.08
N PHE A 7 2.40 12.01 -38.29
CA PHE A 7 1.47 12.55 -37.30
C PHE A 7 0.26 11.60 -37.10
N ASP A 8 0.51 10.30 -36.92
CA ASP A 8 -0.54 9.28 -36.71
C ASP A 8 -1.23 9.43 -35.35
N GLU A 9 -0.66 10.24 -34.45
CA GLU A 9 -1.32 10.60 -33.21
C GLU A 9 -2.48 11.55 -33.46
N ARG A 10 -3.67 11.20 -32.95
CA ARG A 10 -4.87 12.04 -33.01
C ARG A 10 -4.63 13.38 -32.29
N VAL A 11 -4.58 14.45 -33.06
CA VAL A 11 -4.53 15.83 -32.55
C VAL A 11 -5.93 16.28 -32.14
N MET A 12 -6.04 16.94 -30.99
CA MET A 12 -7.31 17.45 -30.47
C MET A 12 -7.12 18.76 -29.70
N THR A 13 -8.16 19.58 -29.66
CA THR A 13 -8.20 20.78 -28.83
C THR A 13 -8.25 20.43 -27.34
N LEU A 14 -7.92 21.38 -26.47
CA LEU A 14 -8.02 21.17 -25.01
C LEU A 14 -9.45 20.86 -24.54
N GLY A 15 -10.48 21.36 -25.25
CA GLY A 15 -11.88 21.02 -24.96
C GLY A 15 -12.21 19.58 -25.34
N GLU A 16 -11.73 19.11 -26.49
CA GLU A 16 -11.89 17.73 -26.93
C GLU A 16 -11.11 16.74 -26.06
N ALA A 17 -9.95 17.16 -25.54
CA ALA A 17 -9.19 16.39 -24.56
C ALA A 17 -10.02 16.06 -23.32
N ALA A 18 -10.87 16.99 -22.83
CA ALA A 18 -11.77 16.73 -21.72
C ALA A 18 -12.75 15.59 -22.03
N GLY A 19 -13.35 15.60 -23.23
CA GLY A 19 -14.27 14.56 -23.67
C GLY A 19 -13.58 13.22 -23.95
N TRP A 20 -12.33 13.24 -24.42
CA TRP A 20 -11.53 12.03 -24.56
C TRP A 20 -11.25 11.40 -23.18
N LEU A 21 -10.86 12.21 -22.19
CA LEU A 21 -10.65 11.75 -20.81
C LEU A 21 -11.93 11.22 -20.16
N GLU A 22 -13.06 11.86 -20.42
CA GLU A 22 -14.38 11.40 -19.98
C GLU A 22 -14.71 10.01 -20.51
N ARG A 23 -14.49 9.76 -21.81
CA ARG A 23 -14.70 8.43 -22.41
C ARG A 23 -13.75 7.38 -21.86
N ARG A 24 -12.50 7.77 -21.54
CA ARG A 24 -11.46 6.83 -21.08
C ARG A 24 -11.57 6.48 -19.59
N PHE A 25 -11.89 7.47 -18.74
CA PHE A 25 -11.87 7.32 -17.27
C PHE A 25 -13.25 7.48 -16.62
N GLY A 26 -14.30 7.73 -17.40
CA GLY A 26 -15.68 7.90 -16.91
C GLY A 26 -15.93 9.22 -16.18
N ARG A 27 -14.94 10.12 -16.11
CA ARG A 27 -15.07 11.45 -15.49
C ARG A 27 -14.45 12.50 -16.38
N ARG A 28 -15.18 13.59 -16.59
CA ARG A 28 -14.74 14.74 -17.37
C ARG A 28 -13.98 15.74 -16.49
N PRO A 29 -12.68 15.98 -16.71
CA PRO A 29 -11.99 17.08 -16.06
C PRO A 29 -12.55 18.41 -16.53
N ASN A 30 -12.55 19.42 -15.66
CA ASN A 30 -12.93 20.77 -16.05
C ASN A 30 -11.95 21.30 -17.10
N ALA A 31 -12.45 22.02 -18.11
CA ALA A 31 -11.64 22.68 -19.13
C ALA A 31 -10.57 23.60 -18.52
N ALA A 32 -10.88 24.28 -17.41
CA ALA A 32 -9.92 25.11 -16.69
C ALA A 32 -8.73 24.29 -16.13
N SER A 33 -8.97 23.05 -15.70
CA SER A 33 -7.92 22.15 -15.21
C SER A 33 -6.98 21.75 -16.34
N ILE A 34 -7.52 21.44 -17.52
CA ILE A 34 -6.71 21.08 -18.69
C ILE A 34 -5.89 22.29 -19.16
N TRP A 35 -6.50 23.48 -19.19
CA TRP A 35 -5.77 24.72 -19.48
C TRP A 35 -4.63 24.95 -18.50
N ARG A 36 -4.87 24.74 -17.20
CA ARG A 36 -3.83 24.80 -16.16
C ARG A 36 -2.75 23.75 -16.39
N TRP A 37 -3.08 22.53 -16.77
CA TRP A 37 -2.08 21.49 -17.07
C TRP A 37 -1.18 21.86 -18.25
N ALA A 38 -1.74 22.48 -19.29
CA ALA A 38 -0.96 22.97 -20.43
C ALA A 38 -0.06 24.18 -20.08
N THR A 39 -0.56 25.10 -19.26
CA THR A 39 0.13 26.37 -18.98
C THR A 39 1.06 26.32 -17.78
N LYS A 40 0.65 25.70 -16.68
CA LYS A 40 1.41 25.61 -15.43
C LYS A 40 1.85 24.18 -15.11
N GLY A 41 1.06 23.19 -15.50
CA GLY A 41 1.25 21.81 -15.07
C GLY A 41 0.69 21.53 -13.67
N ILE A 42 1.00 20.35 -13.17
CA ILE A 42 0.68 19.88 -11.83
C ILE A 42 1.82 18.98 -11.35
N LYS A 43 2.29 19.17 -10.11
CA LYS A 43 3.36 18.36 -9.50
C LYS A 43 4.61 18.21 -10.38
N GLY A 44 5.05 19.33 -10.97
CA GLY A 44 6.22 19.38 -11.85
C GLY A 44 5.99 18.82 -13.27
N VAL A 45 4.84 18.19 -13.54
CA VAL A 45 4.52 17.60 -14.85
C VAL A 45 3.63 18.57 -15.64
N ARG A 46 3.97 18.82 -16.91
CA ARG A 46 3.24 19.73 -17.81
C ARG A 46 2.70 18.98 -19.02
N LEU A 47 1.47 19.30 -19.41
CA LEU A 47 0.86 18.68 -20.59
C LEU A 47 1.52 19.21 -21.86
N ALA A 48 2.03 18.30 -22.70
CA ALA A 48 2.60 18.65 -23.99
C ALA A 48 1.51 19.17 -24.93
N THR A 49 1.79 20.32 -25.55
CA THR A 49 0.84 21.04 -26.40
C THR A 49 1.50 21.61 -27.64
N ILE A 50 0.74 21.63 -28.72
CA ILE A 50 1.08 22.27 -29.99
C ILE A 50 0.33 23.61 -30.04
N SER A 51 1.06 24.71 -30.22
CA SER A 51 0.46 26.05 -30.30
C SER A 51 0.35 26.47 -31.76
N LEU A 52 -0.85 26.79 -32.22
CA LEU A 52 -1.11 27.35 -33.54
C LEU A 52 -1.84 28.67 -33.38
N GLY A 53 -1.06 29.75 -33.27
CA GLY A 53 -1.58 31.09 -32.96
C GLY A 53 -2.29 31.12 -31.60
N ARG A 54 -3.59 31.43 -31.61
CA ARG A 54 -4.44 31.48 -30.41
C ARG A 54 -4.94 30.10 -29.97
N PHE A 55 -4.80 29.10 -30.81
CA PHE A 55 -5.30 27.76 -30.54
C PHE A 55 -4.22 26.89 -29.93
N ARG A 56 -4.64 26.03 -29.00
CA ARG A 56 -3.77 25.06 -28.34
C ARG A 56 -4.34 23.67 -28.52
N PHE A 57 -3.49 22.81 -29.03
CA PHE A 57 -3.81 21.42 -29.31
C PHE A 57 -2.94 20.50 -28.46
N THR A 58 -3.41 19.30 -28.26
CA THR A 58 -2.68 18.21 -27.62
C THR A 58 -2.93 16.94 -28.42
N THR A 59 -2.18 15.89 -28.10
CA THR A 59 -2.36 14.57 -28.72
C THR A 59 -2.76 13.56 -27.67
N GLU A 60 -3.30 12.44 -28.13
CA GLU A 60 -3.60 11.29 -27.27
C GLU A 60 -2.36 10.79 -26.53
N GLY A 61 -1.25 10.57 -27.25
CA GLY A 61 0.02 10.16 -26.64
C GLY A 61 0.59 11.18 -25.65
N ALA A 62 0.34 12.48 -25.85
CA ALA A 62 0.73 13.51 -24.88
C ALA A 62 -0.08 13.43 -23.58
N LEU A 63 -1.39 13.16 -23.67
CA LEU A 63 -2.25 12.97 -22.50
C LEU A 63 -1.87 11.71 -21.71
N GLU A 64 -1.61 10.60 -22.39
CA GLU A 64 -1.20 9.35 -21.75
C GLU A 64 0.13 9.49 -21.00
N ARG A 65 1.12 10.13 -21.63
CA ARG A 65 2.40 10.47 -21.00
C ARG A 65 2.20 11.34 -19.77
N PHE A 66 1.42 12.42 -19.91
CA PHE A 66 1.12 13.33 -18.81
C PHE A 66 0.48 12.63 -17.60
N ILE A 67 -0.49 11.74 -17.84
CA ILE A 67 -1.18 10.99 -16.77
C ILE A 67 -0.22 10.02 -16.09
N THR A 68 0.58 9.30 -16.88
CA THR A 68 1.58 8.35 -16.38
C THR A 68 2.59 9.09 -15.50
N GLU A 69 3.17 10.17 -15.99
CA GLU A 69 4.14 10.99 -15.26
C GLU A 69 3.54 11.62 -14.00
N THR A 70 2.33 12.17 -14.08
CA THR A 70 1.65 12.75 -12.90
C THR A 70 1.36 11.69 -11.84
N SER A 71 0.99 10.48 -12.26
CA SER A 71 0.74 9.36 -11.35
C SER A 71 2.02 8.85 -10.69
N LEU A 72 3.13 8.81 -11.45
CA LEU A 72 4.45 8.49 -10.90
C LEU A 72 4.92 9.55 -9.90
N ALA A 73 4.73 10.84 -10.21
CA ALA A 73 5.04 11.94 -9.29
C ALA A 73 4.21 11.85 -7.99
N ASN A 74 2.91 11.53 -8.10
CA ASN A 74 2.05 11.26 -6.94
C ASN A 74 2.57 10.09 -6.09
N ALA A 75 2.97 8.99 -6.72
CA ALA A 75 3.49 7.82 -6.02
C ALA A 75 4.85 8.09 -5.37
N GLY A 76 5.69 8.95 -5.98
CA GLY A 76 6.97 9.38 -5.42
C GLY A 76 6.81 10.17 -4.12
N GLU A 77 5.93 11.17 -4.10
CA GLU A 77 5.66 11.97 -2.89
C GLU A 77 5.11 11.12 -1.73
N ALA A 78 4.19 10.18 -2.02
CA ALA A 78 3.66 9.27 -1.01
C ALA A 78 4.76 8.36 -0.42
N ARG A 79 5.64 7.83 -1.27
CA ARG A 79 6.78 7.02 -0.82
C ARG A 79 7.80 7.83 -0.03
N HIS A 80 8.01 9.11 -0.33
CA HIS A 80 8.90 9.96 0.48
C HIS A 80 8.32 10.24 1.86
N ALA A 81 7.02 10.51 1.98
CA ALA A 81 6.38 10.67 3.29
C ALA A 81 6.45 9.39 4.14
N ASP A 82 6.17 8.23 3.53
CA ASP A 82 6.27 6.93 4.21
C ASP A 82 7.72 6.58 4.56
N ASN A 83 8.68 6.87 3.66
CA ASN A 83 10.09 6.58 3.86
C ASN A 83 10.77 7.54 4.85
N GLU A 84 10.35 8.79 4.98
CA GLU A 84 10.89 9.68 6.02
C GLU A 84 10.42 9.28 7.42
N MET A 85 9.15 8.86 7.56
CA MET A 85 8.63 8.32 8.83
C MET A 85 9.25 6.96 9.18
N THR A 86 9.60 6.16 8.16
CA THR A 86 10.29 4.88 8.34
C THR A 86 11.79 5.06 8.57
N ALA A 87 12.47 6.01 7.92
CA ALA A 87 13.91 6.26 8.08
C ALA A 87 14.24 6.77 9.49
N ALA A 88 13.41 7.65 10.05
CA ALA A 88 13.55 8.07 11.45
C ALA A 88 13.32 6.90 12.43
N THR A 89 12.43 5.95 12.09
CA THR A 89 12.14 4.75 12.90
C THR A 89 13.20 3.65 12.75
N VAL A 90 13.79 3.49 11.56
CA VAL A 90 14.82 2.48 11.25
C VAL A 90 16.15 2.84 11.90
N LEU A 91 16.50 4.12 11.98
CA LEU A 91 17.68 4.58 12.71
C LEU A 91 17.54 4.48 14.23
N ALA A 92 16.31 4.32 14.74
CA ALA A 92 16.00 4.12 16.15
C ALA A 92 15.56 2.68 16.48
N SER A 93 15.80 1.70 15.60
CA SER A 93 15.44 0.31 15.89
C SER A 93 16.54 -0.39 16.69
N PRO A 94 16.25 -0.90 17.90
CA PRO A 94 17.14 -1.85 18.54
C PRO A 94 17.25 -3.09 17.65
N GLN A 95 18.48 -3.53 17.39
CA GLN A 95 18.78 -4.69 16.57
C GLN A 95 18.10 -5.91 17.20
N PHE A 96 16.92 -6.30 16.70
CA PHE A 96 16.22 -7.49 17.18
C PHE A 96 17.13 -8.69 16.99
N THR A 97 17.45 -9.35 18.09
CA THR A 97 18.36 -10.49 18.06
C THR A 97 17.66 -11.67 17.37
N LYS A 98 18.43 -12.53 16.71
CA LYS A 98 17.92 -13.73 16.00
C LYS A 98 17.00 -14.61 16.87
N PHE A 99 17.17 -14.58 18.20
CA PHE A 99 16.35 -15.29 19.17
C PHE A 99 14.93 -14.72 19.32
N GLU A 100 14.75 -13.40 19.25
CA GLU A 100 13.44 -12.75 19.38
C GLU A 100 12.57 -12.98 18.15
N VAL A 101 13.18 -12.98 16.97
CA VAL A 101 12.51 -13.31 15.69
C VAL A 101 12.06 -14.78 15.69
N ALA A 102 12.88 -15.69 16.21
CA ALA A 102 12.52 -17.10 16.35
C ALA A 102 11.35 -17.30 17.35
N ALA A 103 11.36 -16.58 18.48
CA ALA A 103 10.28 -16.61 19.45
C ALA A 103 8.96 -16.06 18.87
N ALA A 104 9.01 -14.97 18.10
CA ALA A 104 7.84 -14.40 17.42
C ALA A 104 7.26 -15.34 16.36
N ARG A 105 8.12 -16.06 15.62
CA ARG A 105 7.68 -17.07 14.66
C ARG A 105 6.97 -18.23 15.35
N LYS A 106 7.53 -18.71 16.47
CA LYS A 106 6.93 -19.77 17.29
C LYS A 106 5.55 -19.37 17.83
N ARG A 107 5.38 -18.14 18.33
CA ARG A 107 4.08 -17.63 18.80
C ARG A 107 3.00 -17.65 17.71
N ARG A 108 3.35 -17.24 16.47
CA ARG A 108 2.41 -17.27 15.33
C ARG A 108 2.03 -18.70 14.93
N GLU A 109 2.96 -19.63 15.06
CA GLU A 109 2.73 -21.04 14.76
C GLU A 109 1.83 -21.68 15.82
N ASP A 110 2.03 -21.35 17.10
CA ASP A 110 1.17 -21.77 18.20
C ASP A 110 -0.26 -21.20 18.09
N GLU A 111 -0.40 -19.92 17.72
CA GLU A 111 -1.71 -19.29 17.47
C GLU A 111 -2.44 -19.94 16.29
N LYS A 112 -1.72 -20.22 15.19
CA LYS A 112 -2.28 -20.96 14.05
C LYS A 112 -2.72 -22.37 14.45
N ALA A 113 -1.92 -23.08 15.26
CA ALA A 113 -2.28 -24.40 15.75
C ALA A 113 -3.53 -24.37 16.64
N ARG A 114 -3.65 -23.36 17.51
CA ARG A 114 -4.85 -23.13 18.34
C ARG A 114 -6.07 -22.81 17.49
N ALA A 115 -5.93 -21.97 16.48
CA ALA A 115 -7.00 -21.63 15.53
C ALA A 115 -7.44 -22.84 14.70
N MET A 116 -6.50 -23.66 14.22
CA MET A 116 -6.81 -24.91 13.51
C MET A 116 -7.53 -25.92 14.41
N THR A 117 -7.12 -26.03 15.68
CA THR A 117 -7.79 -26.89 16.67
C THR A 117 -9.22 -26.43 16.94
N TYR A 118 -9.43 -25.11 17.07
CA TYR A 118 -10.76 -24.52 17.20
C TYR A 118 -11.64 -24.82 15.99
N LEU A 119 -11.12 -24.64 14.77
CA LEU A 119 -11.86 -24.91 13.54
C LEU A 119 -12.21 -26.39 13.38
N ARG A 120 -11.29 -27.30 13.77
CA ARG A 120 -11.53 -28.75 13.74
C ARG A 120 -12.63 -29.17 14.72
N SER A 121 -12.72 -28.52 15.89
CA SER A 121 -13.76 -28.79 16.89
C SER A 121 -15.17 -28.35 16.43
N GLN A 122 -15.27 -27.28 15.64
CA GLN A 122 -16.53 -26.79 15.06
C GLN A 122 -17.15 -27.79 14.05
N ILE A 123 -16.31 -28.54 13.33
CA ILE A 123 -16.74 -29.53 12.34
C ILE A 123 -17.31 -30.80 13.02
N THR A 124 -16.89 -31.12 14.24
CA THR A 124 -17.27 -32.36 14.95
C THR A 124 -18.45 -32.23 15.93
N GLY A 125 -19.14 -31.08 15.96
CA GLY A 125 -20.41 -30.93 16.69
C GLY A 125 -20.34 -30.90 18.23
N ARG A 126 -19.15 -30.83 18.84
CA ARG A 126 -18.99 -30.55 20.28
C ARG A 126 -18.40 -29.16 20.47
N ARG A 127 -19.18 -28.24 21.06
CA ARG A 127 -18.85 -26.80 21.21
C ARG A 127 -18.02 -26.56 22.48
N PRO A 128 -16.73 -26.16 22.38
CA PRO A 128 -15.99 -25.64 23.53
C PRO A 128 -16.33 -24.16 23.82
N PRO A 129 -16.13 -23.67 25.05
CA PRO A 129 -16.50 -22.31 25.43
C PRO A 129 -15.72 -21.24 24.65
N SER A 130 -16.43 -20.19 24.26
CA SER A 130 -15.94 -19.10 23.39
C SER A 130 -14.75 -18.35 24.01
N PRO A 131 -13.75 -17.93 23.21
CA PRO A 131 -12.52 -17.27 23.68
C PRO A 131 -12.70 -15.81 24.12
N LYS A 132 -13.91 -15.39 24.51
CA LYS A 132 -14.22 -14.00 24.90
C LYS A 132 -14.82 -13.83 26.29
N VAL A 133 -14.71 -14.84 27.16
CA VAL A 133 -14.97 -14.66 28.59
C VAL A 133 -13.72 -15.13 29.33
N LEU A 134 -12.97 -14.16 29.85
CA LEU A 134 -11.96 -14.17 30.92
C LEU A 134 -10.92 -13.07 30.64
N GLN A 135 -11.36 -11.81 30.68
CA GLN A 135 -10.59 -10.82 31.42
C GLN A 135 -11.27 -10.71 32.79
N GLU A 136 -10.44 -10.54 33.82
CA GLU A 136 -10.76 -10.44 35.25
C GLU A 136 -10.76 -11.77 36.03
N GLY A 137 -9.82 -11.86 36.98
CA GLY A 137 -9.83 -12.85 38.08
C GLY A 137 -8.55 -13.66 38.22
N ASP A 138 -7.75 -13.28 39.21
CA ASP A 138 -6.79 -14.11 39.94
C ASP A 138 -5.44 -14.45 39.28
N ALA A 139 -4.52 -13.50 39.48
CA ALA A 139 -3.19 -13.82 39.94
C ALA A 139 -3.23 -14.73 41.18
N THR A 140 -2.13 -15.48 41.36
CA THR A 140 -1.69 -16.23 42.55
C THR A 140 -2.30 -17.62 42.80
N GLU A 141 -1.82 -18.64 42.08
CA GLU A 141 -1.37 -19.90 42.69
C GLU A 141 -0.56 -20.71 41.68
N ALA A 142 0.39 -21.52 42.15
CA ALA A 142 1.24 -22.42 41.36
C ALA A 142 2.46 -21.81 40.62
N ALA A 143 3.27 -21.05 41.36
CA ALA A 143 4.72 -21.12 41.20
C ALA A 143 5.35 -21.51 42.55
N LEU A 144 6.23 -22.52 42.50
CA LEU A 144 7.19 -22.96 43.54
C LEU A 144 6.70 -23.99 44.58
N LYS A 145 6.63 -25.26 44.15
CA LYS A 145 7.29 -26.36 44.89
C LYS A 145 7.44 -27.59 44.00
N ASN A 146 8.63 -27.76 43.43
CA ASN A 146 9.24 -29.06 43.14
C ASN A 146 10.64 -28.79 42.60
N VAL A 147 11.53 -28.53 43.55
CA VAL A 147 12.98 -28.62 43.37
C VAL A 147 13.45 -29.66 44.38
N ASP A 148 14.11 -30.67 43.83
CA ASP A 148 15.03 -31.63 44.44
C ASP A 148 14.51 -32.69 45.41
N ASP A 149 14.16 -33.82 44.79
CA ASP A 149 14.46 -35.16 45.28
C ASP A 149 15.98 -35.42 45.11
N ARG A 150 16.75 -35.44 46.21
CA ARG A 150 18.08 -36.10 46.32
C ARG A 150 18.61 -36.00 47.75
N SER A 151 18.25 -36.99 48.59
CA SER A 151 19.19 -37.77 49.41
C SER A 151 18.45 -38.51 50.53
N ALA A 152 18.00 -39.73 50.22
CA ALA A 152 17.97 -40.81 51.20
C ALA A 152 19.20 -41.69 50.94
N THR A 153 20.02 -41.95 51.97
CA THR A 153 20.73 -43.22 52.26
C THR A 153 21.77 -42.94 53.36
N GLY A 154 21.69 -43.69 54.47
CA GLY A 154 22.83 -43.95 55.38
C GLY A 154 22.67 -43.39 56.77
#